data_AF-A0A2V1B4E2-F1
#
_entry.id   AF-A0A2V1B4E2-F1
#
_cell.length_a   1.000
_cell.length_b   1.000
_cell.length_c   1.000
_cell.angle_alpha   90.00
_cell.angle_beta   90.00
_cell.angle_gamma   90.00
#
_symmetry.space_group_name_H-M   'P 1'
#
loop_
_entity.id
_entity.type
_entity.pdbx_description
1 polymer ?
#
loop_
_entity_poly.entity_id
_entity_poly.type
_entity_poly.pdbx_seq_one_letter_code
_entity_poly.pdbx_strand_id
1 'polypeptide(L)'
;QECLNYLRRIKEVFTGLVGKDALGRIDTATVKALEGRAPGASTKDLSELRGGKIFSAFSDRERDMTYERLKMIDGLVPSLFTFFRDIQYLKLCIDCLKRLMIVPQRESVYETLARTYSDESQRYGHVKIQITEDSFLDRAGTPAECVDLGVRQLVALAMRYYPAMPADPVKEDPVRMAPTKADPAVLRSLADLAYDLGFDTPQIRAL
;
A
#
# COMPACT_ATOMS: atom_id res chain seq x y z
N GLN A 1 -9.38 -6.50 6.29
CA GLN A 1 -9.57 -5.13 6.82
C GLN A 1 -9.20 -4.06 5.79
N GLU A 2 -8.02 -4.14 5.16
CA GLU A 2 -7.53 -3.11 4.21
C GLU A 2 -8.46 -2.80 3.03
N CYS A 3 -9.01 -3.82 2.36
CA CYS A 3 -9.96 -3.58 1.26
C CYS A 3 -11.20 -2.80 1.72
N LEU A 4 -11.70 -3.09 2.92
CA LEU A 4 -12.86 -2.39 3.49
C LEU A 4 -12.51 -0.94 3.84
N ASN A 5 -11.31 -0.69 4.38
CA ASN A 5 -10.83 0.65 4.66
C ASN A 5 -10.72 1.49 3.38
N TYR A 6 -10.20 0.91 2.29
CA TYR A 6 -10.10 1.58 1.00
C TYR A 6 -11.49 1.93 0.44
N LEU A 7 -12.41 0.96 0.41
CA LEU A 7 -13.78 1.19 -0.07
C LEU A 7 -14.51 2.24 0.77
N ARG A 8 -14.27 2.26 2.09
CA ARG A 8 -14.78 3.30 2.99
C ARG A 8 -14.22 4.67 2.63
N ARG A 9 -12.90 4.76 2.38
CA ARG A 9 -12.23 6.01 1.97
C ARG A 9 -12.80 6.55 0.65
N ILE A 10 -13.08 5.69 -0.33
CA ILE A 10 -13.76 6.11 -1.58
C ILE A 10 -15.09 6.79 -1.24
N LYS A 11 -15.94 6.11 -0.46
CA LYS A 11 -17.24 6.64 -0.07
C LYS A 11 -17.10 7.97 0.69
N GLU A 12 -16.18 8.06 1.64
CA GLU A 12 -15.95 9.26 2.44
C GLU A 12 -15.52 10.45 1.59
N VAL A 13 -14.58 10.26 0.65
CA VAL A 13 -14.12 11.34 -0.24
C VAL A 13 -15.28 11.89 -1.07
N PHE A 14 -16.02 11.03 -1.77
CA PHE A 14 -17.14 11.51 -2.60
C PHE A 14 -18.28 12.09 -1.77
N THR A 15 -18.56 11.53 -0.58
CA THR A 15 -19.56 12.09 0.34
C THR A 15 -19.13 13.47 0.82
N GLY A 16 -17.84 13.66 1.13
CA GLY A 16 -17.28 14.94 1.53
C GLY A 16 -17.40 16.00 0.42
N LEU A 17 -17.25 15.60 -0.85
CA LEU A 17 -17.30 16.53 -1.98
C LEU A 17 -18.69 17.12 -2.25
N VAL A 18 -19.73 16.28 -2.24
CA VAL A 18 -21.08 16.68 -2.69
C VAL A 18 -22.17 16.57 -1.62
N GLY A 19 -21.89 15.91 -0.50
CA GLY A 19 -22.89 15.54 0.50
C GLY A 19 -23.59 14.21 0.19
N LYS A 20 -24.09 13.55 1.24
CA LYS A 20 -24.66 12.19 1.15
C LYS A 20 -25.83 12.09 0.16
N ASP A 21 -26.73 13.07 0.18
CA ASP A 21 -27.96 13.04 -0.63
C ASP A 21 -27.69 13.31 -2.11
N ALA A 22 -26.54 13.89 -2.44
CA ALA A 22 -26.16 14.23 -3.81
C ALA A 22 -25.19 13.23 -4.45
N LEU A 23 -24.78 12.17 -3.74
CA LEU A 23 -23.88 11.14 -4.29
C LEU A 23 -24.38 10.52 -5.59
N GLY A 24 -25.69 10.28 -5.70
CA GLY A 24 -26.32 9.69 -6.89
C GLY A 24 -26.30 10.61 -8.12
N ARG A 25 -25.94 11.88 -7.97
CA ARG A 25 -25.82 12.86 -9.07
C ARG A 25 -24.43 12.86 -9.71
N ILE A 26 -23.45 12.18 -9.11
CA ILE A 26 -22.09 12.11 -9.66
C ILE A 26 -22.10 11.12 -10.84
N ASP A 27 -21.81 11.63 -12.04
CA ASP A 27 -21.69 10.81 -13.24
C ASP A 27 -20.31 10.12 -13.37
N THR A 28 -20.25 9.10 -14.22
CA THR A 28 -19.01 8.35 -14.46
C THR A 28 -17.90 9.23 -15.04
N ALA A 29 -18.24 10.23 -15.87
CA ALA A 29 -17.26 11.14 -16.46
C ALA A 29 -16.55 11.99 -15.38
N THR A 30 -17.28 12.43 -14.37
CA THR A 30 -16.75 13.15 -13.21
C THR A 30 -15.81 12.26 -12.40
N VAL A 31 -16.20 11.01 -12.12
CA VAL A 31 -15.31 10.06 -11.42
C VAL A 31 -14.04 9.82 -12.22
N LYS A 32 -14.14 9.64 -13.54
CA LYS A 32 -12.99 9.45 -14.43
C LYS A 32 -12.07 10.66 -14.52
N ALA A 33 -12.61 11.87 -14.47
CA ALA A 33 -11.81 13.07 -14.46
C ALA A 33 -11.03 13.25 -13.14
N LEU A 34 -11.59 12.77 -12.03
CA LEU A 34 -11.02 12.92 -10.69
C LEU A 34 -10.04 11.81 -10.31
N GLU A 35 -10.33 10.55 -10.68
CA GLU A 35 -9.60 9.39 -10.17
C GLU A 35 -8.08 9.49 -10.40
N GLY A 36 -7.31 9.26 -9.33
CA GLY A 36 -5.85 9.30 -9.39
C GLY A 36 -5.22 10.69 -9.50
N ARG A 37 -6.00 11.78 -9.35
CA ARG A 37 -5.46 13.15 -9.23
C ARG A 37 -5.26 13.56 -7.77
N ALA A 38 -4.34 14.48 -7.49
CA ALA A 38 -4.11 15.00 -6.14
C ALA A 38 -4.43 16.50 -6.02
N PRO A 39 -5.70 16.91 -6.15
CA PRO A 39 -6.07 18.33 -6.23
C PRO A 39 -5.72 19.17 -4.99
N GLY A 40 -5.54 18.55 -3.82
CA GLY A 40 -5.07 19.23 -2.61
C GLY A 40 -3.57 19.54 -2.60
N ALA A 41 -2.76 18.78 -3.35
CA ALA A 41 -1.30 18.92 -3.39
C ALA A 41 -0.76 19.42 -4.75
N SER A 42 -1.52 19.25 -5.83
CA SER A 42 -1.12 19.54 -7.21
C SER A 42 -1.98 20.65 -7.80
N THR A 43 -1.39 21.85 -7.93
CA THR A 43 -2.04 23.00 -8.58
C THR A 43 -2.40 22.70 -10.03
N LYS A 44 -1.57 21.90 -10.72
CA LYS A 44 -1.84 21.42 -12.08
C LYS A 44 -3.13 20.60 -12.11
N ASP A 45 -3.25 19.57 -11.27
CA ASP A 45 -4.45 18.74 -11.21
C ASP A 45 -5.70 19.57 -10.92
N LEU A 46 -5.61 20.47 -9.95
CA LEU A 46 -6.73 21.34 -9.59
C LEU A 46 -7.15 22.26 -10.76
N SER A 47 -6.19 22.82 -11.49
CA SER A 47 -6.47 23.71 -12.63
C SER A 47 -7.11 22.97 -13.81
N GLU A 48 -6.66 21.75 -14.10
CA GLU A 48 -7.22 20.90 -15.15
C GLU A 48 -8.67 20.50 -14.82
N LEU A 49 -8.99 20.30 -13.54
CA LEU A 49 -10.35 20.02 -13.10
C LEU A 49 -11.29 21.21 -13.30
N ARG A 50 -10.85 22.45 -13.03
CA ARG A 50 -11.65 23.67 -13.24
C ARG A 50 -12.02 23.90 -14.71
N GLY A 51 -11.18 23.46 -15.65
CA GLY A 51 -11.45 23.51 -17.08
C GLY A 51 -12.36 22.38 -17.59
N GLY A 52 -12.53 21.31 -16.81
CA GLY A 52 -13.39 20.18 -17.13
C GLY A 52 -14.85 20.45 -16.78
N LYS A 53 -15.79 20.06 -17.65
CA LYS A 53 -17.23 20.03 -17.33
C LYS A 53 -17.57 18.86 -16.40
N ILE A 54 -16.93 18.81 -15.23
CA ILE A 54 -17.21 17.84 -14.17
C ILE A 54 -18.40 18.31 -13.32
N PHE A 55 -19.05 17.38 -12.62
CA PHE A 55 -20.25 17.65 -11.83
C PHE A 55 -21.38 18.24 -12.69
N SER A 56 -21.63 17.65 -13.85
CA SER A 56 -22.58 18.16 -14.85
C SER A 56 -24.00 18.36 -14.31
N ALA A 57 -24.45 17.48 -13.41
CA ALA A 57 -25.76 17.53 -12.75
C ALA A 57 -25.86 18.54 -11.57
N PHE A 58 -24.83 19.35 -11.34
CA PHE A 58 -24.76 20.36 -10.27
C PHE A 58 -24.85 21.77 -10.84
N SER A 59 -25.48 22.67 -10.09
CA SER A 59 -25.51 24.11 -10.39
C SER A 59 -24.13 24.73 -10.24
N ASP A 60 -23.88 25.88 -10.86
CA ASP A 60 -22.56 26.52 -10.80
C ASP A 60 -22.13 26.84 -9.36
N ARG A 61 -23.06 27.27 -8.51
CA ARG A 61 -22.80 27.49 -7.08
C ARG A 61 -22.40 26.20 -6.35
N GLU A 62 -23.07 25.08 -6.63
CA GLU A 62 -22.70 23.78 -6.04
C GLU A 62 -21.32 23.34 -6.52
N ARG A 63 -21.03 23.51 -7.82
CA ARG A 63 -19.72 23.19 -8.40
C ARG A 63 -18.61 24.01 -7.75
N ASP A 64 -18.79 25.31 -7.56
CA ASP A 64 -17.81 26.17 -6.89
C ASP A 64 -17.51 25.69 -5.46
N MET A 65 -18.53 25.31 -4.71
CA MET A 65 -18.35 24.72 -3.37
C MET A 65 -17.59 23.40 -3.42
N THR A 66 -17.91 22.53 -4.38
CA THR A 66 -17.19 21.26 -4.58
C THR A 66 -15.73 21.50 -4.98
N TYR A 67 -15.42 22.52 -5.78
CA TYR A 67 -14.05 22.89 -6.12
C TYR A 67 -13.22 23.31 -4.91
N GLU A 68 -13.80 24.03 -3.96
CA GLU A 68 -13.09 24.36 -2.71
C GLU A 68 -12.84 23.11 -1.86
N ARG A 69 -13.79 22.17 -1.84
CA ARG A 69 -13.61 20.89 -1.12
C ARG A 69 -12.58 19.97 -1.78
N LEU A 70 -12.41 20.02 -3.09
CA LEU A 70 -11.36 19.26 -3.80
C LEU A 70 -9.96 19.61 -3.28
N LYS A 71 -9.71 20.87 -2.89
CA LYS A 71 -8.42 21.30 -2.31
C LYS A 71 -8.13 20.69 -0.94
N MET A 72 -9.17 20.21 -0.26
CA MET A 72 -9.07 19.61 1.07
C MET A 72 -8.84 18.10 1.01
N ILE A 73 -8.83 17.50 -0.18
CA ILE A 73 -8.52 16.07 -0.33
C ILE A 73 -7.03 15.87 -0.06
N ASP A 74 -6.77 15.09 0.99
CA ASP A 74 -5.44 14.58 1.30
C ASP A 74 -5.12 13.36 0.42
N GLY A 75 -4.16 13.54 -0.49
CA GLY A 75 -3.67 12.53 -1.43
C GLY A 75 -4.46 12.43 -2.75
N LEU A 76 -4.32 11.27 -3.40
CA LEU A 76 -5.00 10.97 -4.66
C LEU A 76 -6.49 10.76 -4.43
N VAL A 77 -7.34 11.21 -5.35
CA VAL A 77 -8.77 10.89 -5.32
C VAL A 77 -8.94 9.39 -5.61
N PRO A 78 -9.44 8.60 -4.64
CA PRO A 78 -9.59 7.16 -4.79
C PRO A 78 -10.85 6.84 -5.61
N SER A 79 -10.81 5.76 -6.38
CA SER A 79 -11.96 5.21 -7.09
C SER A 79 -11.90 3.68 -7.09
N LEU A 80 -12.94 3.03 -7.60
CA LEU A 80 -12.88 1.57 -7.81
C LEU A 80 -11.76 1.19 -8.80
N PHE A 81 -11.44 2.05 -9.76
CA PHE A 81 -10.32 1.82 -10.67
C PHE A 81 -8.97 1.84 -9.94
N THR A 82 -8.70 2.86 -9.11
CA THR A 82 -7.45 2.91 -8.33
C THR A 82 -7.40 1.78 -7.32
N PHE A 83 -8.52 1.43 -6.67
CA PHE A 83 -8.62 0.28 -5.77
C PHE A 83 -8.12 -1.02 -6.41
N PHE A 84 -8.59 -1.37 -7.61
CA PHE A 84 -8.14 -2.60 -8.26
C PHE A 84 -6.67 -2.55 -8.66
N ARG A 85 -6.17 -1.39 -9.10
CA ARG A 85 -4.74 -1.21 -9.41
C ARG A 85 -3.86 -1.34 -8.16
N ASP A 86 -4.27 -0.71 -7.07
CA ASP A 86 -3.52 -0.69 -5.82
C ASP A 86 -3.51 -2.08 -5.18
N ILE A 87 -4.61 -2.85 -5.27
CA ILE A 87 -4.62 -4.25 -4.82
C ILE A 87 -3.66 -5.12 -5.65
N GLN A 88 -3.62 -4.93 -6.97
CA GLN A 88 -2.68 -5.66 -7.81
C GLN A 88 -1.23 -5.32 -7.44
N TYR A 89 -0.95 -4.04 -7.20
CA TYR A 89 0.36 -3.58 -6.74
C TYR A 89 0.74 -4.15 -5.37
N LEU A 90 -0.18 -4.12 -4.39
CA LEU A 90 0.04 -4.70 -3.07
C LEU A 90 0.27 -6.20 -3.15
N LYS A 91 -0.41 -6.91 -4.06
CA LYS A 91 -0.16 -8.33 -4.31
C LYS A 91 1.30 -8.58 -4.73
N LEU A 92 1.86 -7.75 -5.61
CA LEU A 92 3.28 -7.85 -6.00
C LEU A 92 4.21 -7.68 -4.78
N CYS A 93 3.91 -6.71 -3.90
CA CYS A 93 4.68 -6.48 -2.68
C CYS A 93 4.60 -7.68 -1.72
N ILE A 94 3.41 -8.24 -1.53
CA ILE A 94 3.19 -9.43 -0.71
C ILE A 94 3.89 -10.65 -1.31
N ASP A 95 3.92 -10.78 -2.64
CA ASP A 95 4.64 -11.86 -3.31
C ASP A 95 6.17 -11.75 -3.09
N CYS A 96 6.73 -10.55 -2.92
CA CYS A 96 8.13 -10.39 -2.47
C CYS A 96 8.32 -10.98 -1.06
N LEU A 97 7.42 -10.70 -0.12
CA LEU A 97 7.52 -11.17 1.26
C LEU A 97 7.40 -12.68 1.41
N LYS A 98 6.71 -13.36 0.47
CA LYS A 98 6.66 -14.83 0.43
C LYS A 98 8.03 -15.47 0.22
N ARG A 99 9.07 -14.71 -0.17
CA ARG A 99 10.44 -15.22 -0.21
C ARG A 99 11.03 -15.47 1.18
N LEU A 100 10.47 -14.81 2.21
CA LEU A 100 10.94 -14.92 3.59
C LEU A 100 10.31 -16.11 4.34
N MET A 101 9.36 -16.85 3.75
CA MET A 101 8.70 -17.97 4.44
C MET A 101 7.96 -18.90 3.49
N ILE A 102 7.63 -20.10 3.96
CA ILE A 102 6.58 -20.92 3.33
C ILE A 102 5.25 -20.51 3.94
N VAL A 103 4.33 -19.99 3.13
CA VAL A 103 2.98 -19.59 3.56
C VAL A 103 2.02 -20.79 3.42
N PRO A 104 1.43 -21.30 4.51
CA PRO A 104 0.41 -22.34 4.45
C PRO A 104 -0.84 -21.92 3.67
N GLN A 105 -1.55 -22.87 3.04
CA GLN A 105 -2.72 -22.57 2.18
C GLN A 105 -3.84 -21.76 2.84
N ARG A 106 -3.94 -21.79 4.17
CA ARG A 106 -5.01 -21.13 4.95
C ARG A 106 -4.50 -19.99 5.82
N GLU A 107 -3.27 -19.55 5.61
CA GLU A 107 -2.67 -18.42 6.33
C GLU A 107 -2.32 -17.29 5.38
N SER A 108 -2.38 -16.08 5.91
CA SER A 108 -1.81 -14.89 5.30
C SER A 108 -0.32 -14.77 5.62
N VAL A 109 0.40 -13.99 4.80
CA VAL A 109 1.81 -13.62 5.08
C VAL A 109 1.95 -12.99 6.46
N TYR A 110 0.96 -12.18 6.88
CA TYR A 110 0.95 -11.57 8.21
C TYR A 110 0.88 -12.63 9.31
N GLU A 111 -0.07 -13.57 9.24
CA GLU A 111 -0.22 -14.62 10.25
C GLU A 111 1.02 -15.52 10.32
N THR A 112 1.59 -15.86 9.17
CA THR A 112 2.82 -16.64 9.12
C THR A 112 4.01 -15.90 9.73
N LEU A 113 4.21 -14.60 9.40
CA LEU A 113 5.26 -13.76 10.01
C LEU A 113 5.07 -13.59 11.52
N ALA A 114 3.84 -13.36 11.96
CA ALA A 114 3.51 -13.21 13.37
C ALA A 114 3.89 -14.46 14.18
N ARG A 115 3.70 -15.65 13.59
CA ARG A 115 4.06 -16.93 14.22
C ARG A 115 5.56 -17.18 14.25
N THR A 116 6.32 -16.64 13.29
CA THR A 116 7.78 -16.81 13.19
C THR A 116 8.56 -15.67 13.84
N TYR A 117 7.88 -14.76 14.53
CA TYR A 117 8.54 -13.70 15.27
C TYR A 117 9.29 -14.31 16.47
N SER A 118 10.61 -14.11 16.49
CA SER A 118 11.48 -14.36 17.63
C SER A 118 12.06 -13.02 18.07
N ASP A 119 11.86 -12.65 19.33
CA ASP A 119 12.37 -11.41 19.90
C ASP A 119 13.91 -11.41 20.07
N GLU A 120 14.63 -12.37 19.47
CA GLU A 120 16.07 -12.59 19.58
C GLU A 120 16.89 -11.37 19.13
N SER A 121 16.43 -10.64 18.12
CA SER A 121 17.08 -9.42 17.61
C SER A 121 16.48 -8.12 18.16
N GLN A 122 15.59 -8.22 19.15
CA GLN A 122 14.80 -7.11 19.66
C GLN A 122 15.17 -6.77 21.11
N ARG A 123 15.02 -5.49 21.47
CA ARG A 123 15.14 -5.06 22.87
C ARG A 123 13.81 -5.31 23.56
N TYR A 124 13.81 -6.08 24.65
CA TYR A 124 12.60 -6.37 25.42
C TYR A 124 11.83 -5.09 25.78
N GLY A 125 10.50 -5.13 25.57
CA GLY A 125 9.60 -4.00 25.82
C GLY A 125 9.74 -2.83 24.85
N HIS A 126 10.46 -3.00 23.73
CA HIS A 126 10.63 -1.99 22.71
C HIS A 126 10.29 -2.52 21.31
N VAL A 127 9.79 -1.64 20.46
CA VAL A 127 9.61 -1.84 19.03
C VAL A 127 10.76 -1.13 18.31
N LYS A 128 11.44 -1.87 17.44
CA LYS A 128 12.46 -1.33 16.54
C LYS A 128 11.83 -0.75 15.27
N ILE A 129 12.14 0.51 14.97
CA ILE A 129 11.65 1.24 13.80
C ILE A 129 12.83 1.73 12.97
N GLN A 130 12.92 1.30 11.71
CA GLN A 130 13.89 1.75 10.74
C GLN A 130 13.62 3.22 10.38
N ILE A 131 14.64 4.07 10.52
CA ILE A 131 14.57 5.50 10.22
C ILE A 131 15.43 5.89 9.01
N THR A 132 16.49 5.12 8.74
CA THR A 132 17.30 5.19 7.51
C THR A 132 17.57 3.77 7.02
N GLU A 133 18.20 3.60 5.85
CA GLU A 133 18.51 2.25 5.32
C GLU A 133 19.36 1.41 6.29
N ASP A 134 20.15 2.06 7.12
CA ASP A 134 21.18 1.48 7.99
C ASP A 134 20.99 1.80 9.48
N SER A 135 19.91 2.50 9.88
CA SER A 135 19.71 2.87 11.28
C SER A 135 18.28 2.70 11.78
N PHE A 136 18.19 2.41 13.08
CA PHE A 136 16.97 2.06 13.77
C PHE A 136 16.79 2.89 15.04
N LEU A 137 15.54 3.05 15.41
CA LEU A 137 15.09 3.73 16.61
C LEU A 137 14.25 2.77 17.44
N ASP A 138 14.66 2.57 18.69
CA ASP A 138 13.85 1.83 19.67
C ASP A 138 12.83 2.76 20.35
N ARG A 139 11.59 2.28 20.43
CA ARG A 139 10.49 2.94 21.14
C ARG A 139 9.82 1.95 22.07
N ALA A 140 9.36 2.39 23.24
CA ALA A 140 8.60 1.52 24.13
C ALA A 140 7.38 0.96 23.39
N GLY A 141 7.11 -0.34 23.55
CA GLY A 141 5.97 -0.98 22.90
C GLY A 141 5.82 -2.45 23.26
N THR A 142 4.78 -3.05 22.71
CA THR A 142 4.33 -4.42 22.98
C THR A 142 4.79 -5.39 21.90
N PRO A 143 4.84 -6.71 22.19
CA PRO A 143 5.15 -7.72 21.17
C PRO A 143 4.21 -7.66 19.95
N ALA A 144 2.93 -7.33 20.16
CA ALA A 144 1.97 -7.17 19.07
C ALA A 144 2.32 -5.99 18.17
N GLU A 145 2.80 -4.88 18.73
CA GLU A 145 3.29 -3.72 17.97
C GLU A 145 4.60 -4.04 17.25
N CYS A 146 5.50 -4.87 17.82
CA CYS A 146 6.70 -5.32 17.13
C CYS A 146 6.36 -6.07 15.84
N VAL A 147 5.38 -6.97 15.91
CA VAL A 147 4.91 -7.70 14.72
C VAL A 147 4.23 -6.76 13.73
N ASP A 148 3.25 -5.95 14.16
CA ASP A 148 2.51 -5.06 13.25
C ASP A 148 3.44 -4.05 12.54
N LEU A 149 4.30 -3.36 13.29
CA LEU A 149 5.24 -2.40 12.72
C LEU A 149 6.36 -3.09 11.96
N GLY A 150 6.80 -4.28 12.38
CA GLY A 150 7.78 -5.08 11.64
C GLY A 150 7.27 -5.47 10.26
N VAL A 151 6.04 -6.00 10.16
CA VAL A 151 5.43 -6.34 8.87
C VAL A 151 5.26 -5.11 7.98
N ARG A 152 4.84 -3.96 8.54
CA ARG A 152 4.70 -2.71 7.77
C ARG A 152 6.02 -2.23 7.19
N GLN A 153 7.12 -2.36 7.93
CA GLN A 153 8.46 -2.01 7.45
C GLN A 153 8.92 -2.92 6.31
N LEU A 154 8.65 -4.22 6.40
CA LEU A 154 8.91 -5.16 5.29
C LEU A 154 8.07 -4.83 4.05
N VAL A 155 6.78 -4.49 4.22
CA VAL A 155 5.93 -4.04 3.12
C VAL A 155 6.47 -2.74 2.50
N ALA A 156 6.95 -1.80 3.30
CA ALA A 156 7.53 -0.55 2.80
C ALA A 156 8.80 -0.80 1.96
N LEU A 157 9.69 -1.70 2.40
CA LEU A 157 10.85 -2.11 1.59
C LEU A 157 10.40 -2.78 0.29
N ALA A 158 9.42 -3.68 0.36
CA ALA A 158 8.86 -4.33 -0.82
C ALA A 158 8.26 -3.32 -1.80
N MET A 159 7.50 -2.33 -1.33
CA MET A 159 6.97 -1.25 -2.17
C MET A 159 8.07 -0.49 -2.91
N ARG A 160 9.22 -0.27 -2.26
CA ARG A 160 10.36 0.43 -2.88
C ARG A 160 11.06 -0.40 -3.95
N TYR A 161 11.14 -1.72 -3.75
CA TYR A 161 12.02 -2.58 -4.54
C TYR A 161 11.34 -3.78 -5.23
N TYR A 162 10.00 -3.85 -5.27
CA TYR A 162 9.27 -4.96 -5.89
C TYR A 162 9.71 -5.30 -7.33
N PRO A 163 10.12 -4.34 -8.21
CA PRO A 163 10.56 -4.70 -9.56
C PRO A 163 11.88 -5.48 -9.57
N ALA A 164 12.70 -5.31 -8.54
CA ALA A 164 13.97 -6.00 -8.34
C ALA A 164 13.80 -7.33 -7.59
N MET A 165 12.61 -7.61 -7.03
CA MET A 165 12.29 -8.86 -6.32
C MET A 165 11.05 -9.55 -6.91
N PRO A 166 11.00 -9.83 -8.23
CA PRO A 166 9.88 -10.52 -8.83
C PRO A 166 9.66 -11.87 -8.12
N ALA A 167 8.41 -12.33 -8.04
CA ALA A 167 8.11 -13.66 -7.51
C ALA A 167 8.83 -14.75 -8.31
N ASP A 168 9.12 -15.88 -7.67
CA ASP A 168 9.67 -17.01 -8.40
C ASP A 168 8.66 -17.49 -9.46
N PRO A 169 9.14 -17.83 -10.68
CA PRO A 169 8.29 -18.36 -11.72
C PRO A 169 7.61 -19.65 -11.22
N VAL A 170 6.29 -19.71 -11.32
CA VAL A 170 5.53 -20.96 -11.17
C VAL A 170 5.99 -21.88 -12.30
N LYS A 171 6.45 -23.10 -11.95
CA LYS A 171 7.08 -24.07 -12.88
C LYS A 171 6.18 -24.56 -14.03
N GLU A 172 4.95 -24.09 -14.17
CA GLU A 172 3.94 -24.69 -15.05
C GLU A 172 3.71 -23.98 -16.39
N ASP A 173 4.39 -22.87 -16.69
CA ASP A 173 4.09 -22.09 -17.90
C ASP A 173 5.24 -22.09 -18.93
N PRO A 174 5.25 -23.00 -19.93
CA PRO A 174 6.35 -23.16 -20.89
C PRO A 174 6.47 -22.02 -21.90
N VAL A 175 5.58 -21.01 -21.86
CA VAL A 175 5.52 -19.88 -22.81
C VAL A 175 6.12 -18.60 -22.22
N ARG A 176 6.51 -18.58 -20.94
CA ARG A 176 7.04 -17.36 -20.32
C ARG A 176 8.47 -17.06 -20.79
N MET A 177 8.69 -15.80 -21.20
CA MET A 177 10.02 -15.19 -21.33
C MET A 177 10.89 -15.55 -20.12
N ALA A 178 12.20 -15.70 -20.34
CA ALA A 178 13.15 -15.99 -19.27
C ALA A 178 12.84 -15.11 -18.05
N PRO A 179 12.53 -15.71 -16.88
CA PRO A 179 12.07 -14.95 -15.73
C PRO A 179 13.15 -13.94 -15.35
N THR A 180 12.78 -12.67 -15.22
CA THR A 180 13.68 -11.66 -14.65
C THR A 180 14.12 -12.17 -13.29
N LYS A 181 15.42 -12.41 -13.13
CA LYS A 181 15.96 -12.87 -11.85
C LYS A 181 15.87 -11.74 -10.83
N ALA A 182 15.53 -12.11 -9.60
CA ALA A 182 15.61 -11.17 -8.49
C ALA A 182 17.06 -10.72 -8.27
N ASP A 183 17.22 -9.46 -7.88
CA ASP A 183 18.50 -8.88 -7.49
C ASP A 183 18.93 -9.46 -6.14
N PRO A 184 20.05 -10.20 -6.07
CA PRO A 184 20.51 -10.81 -4.83
C PRO A 184 20.78 -9.78 -3.72
N ALA A 185 21.25 -8.58 -4.06
CA ALA A 185 21.55 -7.55 -3.07
C ALA A 185 20.27 -7.06 -2.38
N VAL A 186 19.21 -6.87 -3.16
CA VAL A 186 17.90 -6.43 -2.64
C VAL A 186 17.25 -7.54 -1.80
N LEU A 187 17.34 -8.80 -2.24
CA LEU A 187 16.86 -9.94 -1.45
C LEU A 187 17.59 -10.04 -0.11
N ARG A 188 18.91 -9.83 -0.12
CA ARG A 188 19.71 -9.82 1.10
C ARG A 188 19.29 -8.70 2.05
N SER A 189 19.07 -7.49 1.53
CA SER A 189 18.54 -6.37 2.34
C SER A 189 17.15 -6.66 2.93
N LEU A 190 16.27 -7.35 2.20
CA LEU A 190 14.97 -7.77 2.72
C LEU A 190 15.13 -8.78 3.88
N ALA A 191 16.04 -9.74 3.73
CA ALA A 191 16.31 -10.75 4.75
C ALA A 191 16.98 -10.16 5.99
N ASP A 192 17.99 -9.30 5.82
CA ASP A 192 18.67 -8.60 6.90
C ASP A 192 17.68 -7.73 7.69
N LEU A 193 16.81 -6.97 7.01
CA LEU A 193 15.75 -6.20 7.68
C LEU A 193 14.76 -7.10 8.44
N ALA A 194 14.34 -8.22 7.85
CA ALA A 194 13.43 -9.14 8.52
C ALA A 194 14.05 -9.72 9.80
N TYR A 195 15.32 -10.12 9.74
CA TYR A 195 16.07 -10.60 10.89
C TYR A 195 16.24 -9.52 11.97
N ASP A 196 16.59 -8.29 11.57
CA ASP A 196 16.73 -7.16 12.48
C ASP A 196 15.42 -6.83 13.20
N LEU A 197 14.28 -7.03 12.53
CA LEU A 197 12.93 -6.82 13.07
C LEU A 197 12.43 -8.00 13.92
N GLY A 198 13.24 -9.04 14.11
CA GLY A 198 12.89 -10.20 14.94
C GLY A 198 12.05 -11.25 14.21
N PHE A 199 12.06 -11.28 12.89
CA PHE A 199 11.49 -12.42 12.15
C PHE A 199 12.58 -13.42 11.83
N ASP A 200 12.34 -14.68 12.16
CA ASP A 200 13.34 -15.72 11.95
C ASP A 200 12.72 -16.96 11.33
N THR A 201 13.18 -17.24 10.10
CA THR A 201 12.77 -18.42 9.34
C THR A 201 13.99 -19.03 8.66
N PRO A 202 13.94 -20.33 8.29
CA PRO A 202 14.98 -20.92 7.47
C PRO A 202 15.21 -20.19 6.14
N GLN A 203 14.16 -19.59 5.56
CA GLN A 203 14.25 -18.84 4.31
C GLN A 203 14.98 -17.50 4.51
N ILE A 204 14.71 -16.78 5.60
CA ILE A 204 15.44 -15.56 5.96
C ILE A 204 16.92 -15.86 6.12
N ARG A 205 17.26 -16.96 6.83
CA ARG A 205 18.65 -17.37 7.07
C ARG A 205 19.38 -17.86 5.80
N ALA A 206 18.64 -18.27 4.77
CA ALA A 206 19.20 -18.82 3.54
C ALA A 206 19.43 -17.76 2.44
N LEU A 207 18.84 -16.56 2.59
CA LEU A 207 19.07 -15.38 1.75
C LEU A 207 20.26 -14.58 2.29
#